data_AF-A0A5C9AKZ1-F1
#
_entry.id   AF-A0A5C9AKZ1-F1
#
_cell.length_a   1.000
_cell.length_b   1.000
_cell.length_c   1.000
_cell.angle_alpha   90.00
_cell.angle_beta   90.00
_cell.angle_gamma   90.00
#
_symmetry.space_group_name_H-M   'P 1'
#
loop_
_entity.id
_entity.type
_entity.pdbx_description
1 polymer ?
#
loop_
_entity_poly.entity_id
_entity_poly.type
_entity_poly.pdbx_seq_one_letter_code
_entity_poly.pdbx_strand_id
1 'polypeptide(L)'
;PLVLLDDPSPFRDMVLATLNKADIPWRLAYVASTLPAVRAAVKAGLGVTARPVEMMSPDLRVLSGVDGLPPLPDTEYLLCYDPSSNNELAQVIYQAMESYHNPWQYSPMSAPEGDDSLLIERDIE
;
A
#
# COMPACT_ATOMS: atom_id res chain seq x y z
N PRO A 1 12.29 -3.47 -13.42
CA PRO A 1 11.58 -2.49 -14.28
C PRO A 1 10.43 -1.87 -13.49
N LEU A 2 10.45 -0.56 -13.26
CA LEU A 2 9.52 0.11 -12.34
C LEU A 2 8.37 0.81 -13.08
N VAL A 3 7.17 0.70 -12.53
CA VAL A 3 5.97 1.44 -12.92
C VAL A 3 5.63 2.37 -11.76
N LEU A 4 5.91 3.66 -11.92
CA LEU A 4 5.76 4.66 -10.84
C LEU A 4 4.91 5.84 -11.31
N LEU A 5 4.39 6.60 -10.35
CA LEU A 5 3.77 7.89 -10.64
C LEU A 5 4.85 8.90 -11.08
N ASP A 6 4.43 9.98 -11.75
CA ASP A 6 5.28 11.15 -11.95
C ASP A 6 5.56 11.87 -10.62
N ASP A 7 6.58 12.73 -10.65
CA ASP A 7 6.99 13.52 -9.50
C ASP A 7 6.09 14.76 -9.37
N PRO A 8 5.72 15.18 -8.13
CA PRO A 8 6.17 14.63 -6.84
C PRO A 8 5.36 13.40 -6.39
N SER A 9 6.04 12.35 -5.91
CA SER A 9 5.38 11.18 -5.34
C SER A 9 6.17 10.55 -4.19
N PRO A 10 5.64 10.52 -2.95
CA PRO A 10 6.36 9.95 -1.81
C PRO A 10 6.65 8.46 -1.98
N PHE A 11 5.76 7.72 -2.66
CA PHE A 11 5.98 6.30 -2.97
C PHE A 11 7.14 6.10 -3.95
N ARG A 12 7.31 7.01 -4.91
CA ARG A 12 8.42 6.95 -5.86
C ARG A 12 9.73 7.20 -5.14
N ASP A 13 9.81 8.26 -4.35
CA ASP A 13 11.01 8.59 -3.58
C ASP A 13 11.41 7.44 -2.66
N MET A 14 10.45 6.86 -1.93
CA MET A 14 10.64 5.71 -1.05
C MET A 14 11.15 4.47 -1.81
N VAL A 15 10.57 4.14 -2.96
CA VAL A 15 10.99 3.00 -3.78
C VAL A 15 12.41 3.17 -4.29
N LEU A 16 12.71 4.34 -4.87
CA LEU A 16 14.02 4.61 -5.45
C LEU A 16 15.09 4.63 -4.36
N ALA A 17 14.83 5.29 -3.23
CA ALA A 17 15.75 5.31 -2.09
C ALA A 17 16.03 3.91 -1.56
N THR A 18 15.00 3.08 -1.41
CA THR A 18 15.13 1.71 -0.89
C THR A 18 15.94 0.81 -1.83
N LEU A 19 15.67 0.87 -3.14
CA LEU A 19 16.42 0.09 -4.13
C LEU A 19 17.88 0.55 -4.24
N ASN A 20 18.13 1.86 -4.22
CA ASN A 20 19.48 2.42 -4.24
C ASN A 20 20.28 2.00 -2.99
N LYS A 21 19.66 2.02 -1.81
CA LYS A 21 20.30 1.58 -0.55
C LYS A 21 20.66 0.09 -0.58
N ALA A 22 19.87 -0.72 -1.28
CA ALA A 22 20.10 -2.15 -1.45
C ALA A 22 21.01 -2.49 -2.65
N ASP A 23 21.52 -1.49 -3.38
CA ASP A 23 22.29 -1.66 -4.62
C ASP A 23 21.58 -2.51 -5.68
N ILE A 24 20.25 -2.42 -5.74
CA ILE A 24 19.44 -3.15 -6.70
C ILE A 24 19.27 -2.31 -7.96
N PRO A 25 19.75 -2.76 -9.14
CA PRO A 25 19.62 -2.01 -10.36
C PRO A 25 18.16 -1.91 -10.78
N TRP A 26 17.75 -0.70 -11.16
CA TRP A 26 16.40 -0.43 -11.61
C TRP A 26 16.40 0.48 -12.85
N ARG A 27 15.25 0.49 -13.52
CA ARG A 27 14.94 1.45 -14.58
C ARG A 27 13.46 1.80 -14.50
N LEU A 28 13.10 3.03 -14.88
CA LEU A 28 11.71 3.39 -15.11
C LEU A 28 11.25 2.72 -16.41
N ALA A 29 10.30 1.80 -16.30
CA ALA A 29 9.66 1.17 -17.45
C ALA A 29 8.43 1.94 -17.92
N TYR A 30 7.71 2.56 -16.98
CA TYR A 30 6.58 3.43 -17.26
C TYR A 30 6.44 4.49 -16.17
N VAL A 31 6.13 5.71 -16.56
CA VAL A 31 5.78 6.81 -15.67
C VAL A 31 4.33 7.17 -15.94
N ALA A 32 3.49 7.03 -14.92
CA ALA A 32 2.06 7.28 -15.00
C ALA A 32 1.71 8.61 -14.34
N SER A 33 0.67 9.29 -14.82
CA SER A 33 0.13 10.50 -14.16
C SER A 33 -1.02 10.21 -13.19
N THR A 34 -1.47 8.95 -13.08
CA THR A 34 -2.58 8.57 -12.19
C THR A 34 -2.40 7.16 -11.60
N LEU A 35 -2.99 6.91 -10.42
CA LEU A 35 -2.98 5.58 -9.80
C LEU A 35 -3.66 4.49 -10.65
N PRO A 36 -4.82 4.74 -11.30
CA PRO A 36 -5.40 3.77 -12.23
C PRO A 36 -4.46 3.40 -13.38
N ALA A 37 -3.68 4.35 -13.90
CA ALA A 37 -2.69 4.08 -14.95
C ALA A 37 -1.52 3.22 -14.44
N VAL A 38 -1.03 3.45 -13.21
CA VAL A 38 -0.05 2.55 -12.56
C VAL A 38 -0.62 1.13 -12.48
N ARG A 39 -1.85 0.99 -11.97
CA ARG A 39 -2.50 -0.32 -11.81
C ARG A 39 -2.66 -1.04 -13.15
N ALA A 40 -3.12 -0.33 -14.17
CA ALA A 40 -3.29 -0.88 -15.51
C ALA A 40 -1.96 -1.34 -16.12
N ALA A 41 -0.90 -0.54 -15.99
CA ALA A 41 0.43 -0.88 -16.49
C ALA A 41 1.02 -2.12 -15.81
N VAL A 42 0.86 -2.26 -14.49
CA VAL A 42 1.31 -3.46 -13.76
C VAL A 42 0.51 -4.69 -14.17
N LYS A 43 -0.83 -4.59 -14.27
CA LYS A 43 -1.68 -5.69 -14.75
C LYS A 43 -1.32 -6.13 -16.19
N ALA A 44 -0.90 -5.18 -17.03
CA ALA A 44 -0.42 -5.44 -18.38
C ALA A 44 1.04 -5.96 -18.43
N GLY A 45 1.70 -6.14 -17.29
CA GLY A 45 3.04 -6.73 -17.21
C GLY A 45 4.19 -5.78 -17.58
N LEU A 46 3.97 -4.46 -17.58
CA LEU A 46 5.03 -3.49 -17.93
C LEU A 46 6.15 -3.40 -16.87
N GLY A 47 5.88 -3.85 -15.65
CA GLY A 47 6.85 -3.87 -14.57
C GLY A 47 6.20 -4.02 -13.20
N VAL A 48 6.94 -3.62 -12.17
CA VAL A 48 6.54 -3.74 -10.76
C VAL A 48 6.35 -2.35 -10.15
N THR A 49 5.52 -2.26 -9.12
CA THR A 49 5.29 -1.04 -8.35
C THR A 49 5.30 -1.37 -6.86
N ALA A 50 5.45 -0.36 -6.00
CA ALA A 50 5.22 -0.51 -4.57
C ALA A 50 4.10 0.42 -4.14
N ARG A 51 3.06 -0.18 -3.54
CA ARG A 51 1.84 0.50 -3.10
C ARG A 51 1.29 -0.18 -1.85
N PRO A 52 0.44 0.52 -1.09
CA PRO A 52 -0.23 -0.05 0.08
C PRO A 52 -1.03 -1.31 -0.30
N VAL A 53 -1.18 -2.24 0.64
CA VAL A 53 -1.81 -3.56 0.40
C VAL A 53 -3.28 -3.43 -0.04
N GLU A 54 -3.93 -2.33 0.31
CA GLU A 54 -5.31 -2.03 -0.08
C GLU A 54 -5.46 -1.86 -1.61
N MET A 55 -4.37 -1.62 -2.34
CA MET A 55 -4.37 -1.56 -3.80
C MET A 55 -4.31 -2.96 -4.46
N MET A 56 -4.19 -4.02 -3.67
CA MET A 56 -4.04 -5.38 -4.16
C MET A 56 -5.32 -5.88 -4.87
N SER A 57 -5.13 -6.76 -5.84
CA SER A 57 -6.23 -7.52 -6.46
C SER A 57 -5.75 -8.89 -6.91
N PRO A 58 -6.66 -9.86 -7.15
CA PRO A 58 -6.30 -11.22 -7.55
C PRO A 58 -5.40 -11.31 -8.79
N ASP A 59 -5.48 -10.31 -9.68
CA ASP A 59 -4.67 -10.24 -10.91
C ASP A 59 -3.20 -9.83 -10.67
N LEU A 60 -2.83 -9.56 -9.42
CA LEU A 60 -1.50 -9.12 -9.04
C LEU A 60 -0.86 -10.18 -8.13
N ARG A 61 0.47 -10.20 -8.08
CA ARG A 61 1.25 -10.98 -7.13
C ARG A 61 2.15 -10.06 -6.32
N VAL A 62 2.26 -10.33 -5.03
CA VAL A 62 3.21 -9.65 -4.14
C VAL A 62 4.61 -10.23 -4.36
N LEU A 63 5.60 -9.34 -4.50
CA LEU A 63 7.01 -9.70 -4.55
C LEU A 63 7.64 -9.47 -3.18
N SER A 64 8.58 -10.34 -2.78
CA SER A 64 9.22 -10.27 -1.46
C SER A 64 10.73 -10.51 -1.53
N GLY A 65 11.37 -10.75 -0.38
CA GLY A 65 12.79 -11.08 -0.30
C GLY A 65 13.18 -12.30 -1.13
N VAL A 66 12.26 -13.26 -1.35
CA VAL A 66 12.50 -14.42 -2.23
C VAL A 66 12.69 -14.02 -3.70
N ASP A 67 12.13 -12.88 -4.10
CA ASP A 67 12.26 -12.31 -5.43
C ASP A 67 13.44 -11.31 -5.51
N GLY A 68 14.26 -11.22 -4.46
CA GLY A 68 15.42 -10.33 -4.38
C GLY A 68 15.06 -8.86 -4.10
N LEU A 69 13.85 -8.58 -3.59
CA LEU A 69 13.42 -7.22 -3.26
C LEU A 69 13.48 -6.97 -1.74
N PRO A 70 13.94 -5.78 -1.32
CA PRO A 70 14.01 -5.40 0.09
C PRO A 70 12.61 -5.13 0.65
N PRO A 71 12.43 -5.27 1.97
CA PRO A 71 11.21 -4.81 2.62
C PRO A 71 11.07 -3.29 2.49
N LEU A 72 9.82 -2.83 2.50
CA LEU A 72 9.46 -1.41 2.50
C LEU A 72 8.88 -1.04 3.88
N PRO A 73 8.98 0.24 4.30
CA PRO A 73 8.30 0.69 5.51
C PRO A 73 6.78 0.56 5.38
N ASP A 74 6.11 0.47 6.52
CA ASP A 74 4.65 0.51 6.58
C ASP A 74 4.10 1.83 6.02
N THR A 75 2.89 1.78 5.47
CA THR A 75 2.20 2.98 4.99
C THR A 75 1.53 3.69 6.16
N GLU A 76 1.92 4.93 6.40
CA GLU A 76 1.28 5.80 7.39
C GLU A 76 0.18 6.64 6.73
N TYR A 77 -1.01 6.62 7.33
CA TYR A 77 -2.11 7.50 6.96
C TYR A 77 -2.30 8.56 8.03
N LEU A 78 -2.35 9.82 7.61
CA LEU A 78 -2.51 10.98 8.51
C LEU A 78 -3.92 11.54 8.38
N LEU A 79 -4.58 11.73 9.52
CA LEU A 79 -5.79 12.54 9.60
C LEU A 79 -5.35 14.00 9.76
N CYS A 80 -5.63 14.83 8.75
CA CYS A 80 -5.24 16.24 8.75
C CYS A 80 -6.49 17.12 8.78
N TYR A 81 -6.41 18.22 9.53
CA TYR A 81 -7.40 19.29 9.49
C TYR A 81 -6.69 20.64 9.47
N ASP A 82 -7.38 21.68 8.98
CA ASP A 82 -6.91 23.05 9.07
C ASP A 82 -7.31 23.63 10.44
N PRO A 83 -6.35 23.93 11.34
CA PRO A 83 -6.66 24.47 12.67
C PRO A 83 -7.23 25.88 12.63
N SER A 84 -7.09 26.59 11.51
CA SER A 84 -7.69 27.92 11.30
C SER A 84 -9.12 27.86 10.74
N SER A 85 -9.62 26.67 10.42
CA SER A 85 -10.96 26.48 9.89
C SER A 85 -12.03 26.65 10.97
N ASN A 86 -12.99 27.53 10.71
CA ASN A 86 -14.20 27.71 11.53
C ASN A 86 -15.36 26.80 11.10
N ASN A 87 -15.11 25.79 10.26
CA ASN A 87 -16.16 24.85 9.85
C ASN A 87 -16.39 23.81 10.96
N GLU A 88 -17.44 24.05 11.76
CA GLU A 88 -17.82 23.17 12.88
C GLU A 88 -18.07 21.72 12.42
N LEU A 89 -18.67 21.50 11.24
CA LEU A 89 -18.92 20.13 10.75
C LEU A 89 -17.61 19.40 10.43
N ALA A 90 -16.62 20.10 9.86
CA ALA A 90 -15.31 19.52 9.61
C ALA A 90 -14.57 19.19 10.92
N GLN A 91 -14.68 20.05 11.94
CA GLN A 91 -14.11 19.79 13.26
C GLN A 91 -14.75 18.59 13.95
N VAL A 92 -16.08 18.46 13.87
CA VAL A 92 -16.80 17.29 14.43
C VAL A 92 -16.37 16.00 13.74
N ILE A 93 -16.23 15.99 12.41
CA ILE A 93 -15.73 14.82 11.67
C ILE A 93 -14.31 14.46 12.12
N TYR A 94 -13.41 15.46 12.23
CA TYR A 94 -12.04 15.24 12.67
C TYR A 94 -12.01 14.61 14.08
N GLN A 95 -12.71 15.20 15.05
CA GLN A 95 -12.76 14.71 16.43
C GLN A 95 -13.36 13.29 16.51
N ALA A 96 -14.43 13.03 15.75
CA ALA A 96 -15.04 11.71 15.69
C ALA A 96 -14.06 10.65 15.15
N MET A 97 -13.32 10.97 14.07
CA MET A 97 -12.31 10.07 13.51
C MET A 97 -11.08 9.92 14.41
N GLU A 98 -10.64 10.98 15.09
CA GLU A 98 -9.51 10.95 16.03
C GLU A 98 -9.81 10.08 17.26
N SER A 99 -11.05 10.12 17.77
CA SER A 99 -11.49 9.29 18.89
C SER A 99 -11.70 7.81 18.52
N TYR A 100 -11.73 7.49 17.22
CA TYR A 100 -11.98 6.14 16.73
C TYR A 100 -10.79 5.22 17.04
N HIS A 101 -10.98 4.30 17.98
CA HIS A 101 -10.01 3.23 18.24
C HIS A 101 -10.08 2.19 17.12
N ASN A 102 -8.96 1.97 16.43
CA ASN A 102 -8.87 1.07 15.29
C ASN A 102 -9.15 -0.40 15.70
N PRO A 103 -10.28 -1.02 15.28
CA PRO A 103 -10.59 -2.41 15.60
C PRO A 103 -9.80 -3.40 14.72
N TRP A 104 -9.17 -2.92 13.65
CA TRP A 104 -8.36 -3.71 12.73
C TRP A 104 -6.88 -3.60 13.11
N GLN A 105 -6.52 -4.16 14.26
CA GLN A 105 -5.11 -4.48 14.52
C GLN A 105 -4.70 -5.56 13.51
N TYR A 106 -3.96 -5.16 12.47
CA TYR A 106 -3.24 -6.10 11.63
C TYR A 106 -2.19 -6.79 12.51
N SER A 107 -2.56 -7.95 13.07
CA SER A 107 -1.60 -8.89 13.62
C SER A 107 -0.64 -9.25 12.48
N PRO A 108 0.69 -9.25 12.68
CA PRO A 108 1.61 -9.70 11.65
C PRO A 108 1.32 -11.17 11.37
N MET A 109 0.51 -11.42 10.35
CA MET A 109 0.28 -12.75 9.80
C MET A 109 1.62 -13.21 9.26
N SER A 110 2.36 -13.95 10.09
CA SER A 110 3.34 -14.91 9.61
C SER A 110 2.65 -15.71 8.51
N ALA A 111 3.19 -15.63 7.30
CA ALA A 111 2.68 -16.35 6.14
C ALA A 111 2.42 -17.80 6.55
N PRO A 112 1.20 -18.33 6.36
CA PRO A 112 0.90 -19.69 6.78
C PRO A 112 1.77 -20.63 5.92
N GLU A 113 2.73 -21.27 6.57
CA GLU A 113 3.19 -22.58 6.12
C GLU A 113 1.94 -23.45 6.03
N GLY A 114 1.74 -24.05 4.86
CA GLY A 114 0.52 -24.76 4.53
C GLY A 114 0.17 -25.81 5.58
N ASP A 115 -1.06 -25.77 6.05
CA ASP A 115 -1.74 -26.96 6.52
C ASP A 115 -3.22 -26.91 6.14
N ASP A 116 -3.65 -28.03 5.61
CA ASP A 116 -4.92 -28.29 4.95
C ASP A 116 -5.92 -28.73 6.01
N SER A 117 -6.81 -27.85 6.48
CA SER A 117 -7.94 -28.24 7.33
C SER A 117 -9.07 -27.20 7.38
N LEU A 118 -10.07 -27.49 6.53
CA LEU A 118 -11.51 -27.49 6.81
C LEU A 118 -12.19 -26.20 7.30
N LEU A 119 -13.01 -25.67 6.37
CA LEU A 119 -14.16 -24.79 6.56
C LEU A 119 -15.04 -25.25 7.72
N ILE A 120 -15.33 -24.35 8.66
CA ILE A 120 -16.54 -24.41 9.48
C ILE A 120 -17.19 -23.02 9.44
N GLU A 121 -18.22 -22.90 8.60
CA GLU A 121 -19.24 -21.85 8.73
C GLU A 121 -19.95 -22.04 10.08
N ARG A 122 -20.15 -20.95 10.81
CA ARG A 122 -21.13 -20.92 11.90
C ARG A 122 -22.09 -19.78 11.68
N ASP A 123 -23.32 -20.20 11.39
CA ASP A 123 -24.55 -19.42 11.46
C ASP A 123 -24.62 -18.61 12.77
N ILE A 124 -25.15 -17.39 12.66
CA ILE A 124 -25.60 -16.59 13.79
C ILE A 124 -27.10 -16.34 13.56
N GLU A 125 -27.88 -16.78 14.55
CA GLU A 125 -29.32 -16.54 14.74
C GLU A 125 -29.62 -15.06 15.04
#